data_AF-A0A158BLU8-F1
#
_entry.id   AF-A0A158BLU8-F1
#
_cell.length_a   1.000
_cell.length_b   1.000
_cell.length_c   1.000
_cell.angle_alpha   90.00
_cell.angle_beta   90.00
_cell.angle_gamma   90.00
#
_symmetry.space_group_name_H-M   'P 1'
#
loop_
_entity.id
_entity.type
_entity.pdbx_description
1 polymer ?
#
loop_
_entity_poly.entity_id
_entity_poly.type
_entity_poly.pdbx_seq_one_letter_code
_entity_poly.pdbx_strand_id
1 'polypeptide(L)'
;MIGMALGVHVRCGIEDVLWNQTRTGKMSSVEQIRQLVRIAGELGRPIATAQQAREIMKIGVFYETADETLQANGFAPNRNGGNQGFLRTQAK
;
A
#
# COMPACT_ATOMS: atom_id res chain seq x y z
N MET A 1 -1.85 -1.37 14.07
CA MET A 1 -2.89 -2.35 14.46
C MET A 1 -4.15 -2.22 13.62
N ILE A 2 -4.90 -1.13 13.73
CA ILE A 2 -6.18 -0.96 13.01
C ILE A 2 -6.01 -1.15 11.49
N GLY A 3 -5.05 -0.46 10.87
CA GLY A 3 -4.79 -0.65 9.43
C GLY A 3 -4.46 -2.09 9.05
N MET A 4 -3.76 -2.82 9.92
CA MET A 4 -3.44 -4.22 9.66
C MET A 4 -4.70 -5.10 9.71
N ALA A 5 -5.62 -4.85 10.64
CA ALA A 5 -6.88 -5.59 10.74
C ALA A 5 -7.85 -5.25 9.59
N LEU A 6 -7.85 -4.01 9.10
CA LEU A 6 -8.63 -3.57 7.94
C LEU A 6 -8.04 -4.05 6.59
N GLY A 7 -6.97 -4.85 6.60
CA GLY A 7 -6.36 -5.40 5.38
C GLY A 7 -5.42 -4.45 4.64
N VAL A 8 -5.17 -3.24 5.14
CA VAL A 8 -4.24 -2.29 4.49
C VAL A 8 -2.77 -2.55 4.87
N HIS A 9 -1.84 -1.91 4.15
CA HIS A 9 -0.43 -1.86 4.50
C HIS A 9 -0.19 -0.90 5.67
N VAL A 10 0.83 -1.17 6.48
CA VAL A 10 1.16 -0.38 7.67
C VAL A 10 2.59 0.16 7.60
N ARG A 11 2.80 1.31 8.23
CA ARG A 11 4.09 1.99 8.36
C ARG A 11 4.48 2.06 9.84
N CYS A 12 5.79 2.03 10.11
CA CYS A 12 6.36 2.36 11.42
C CYS A 12 7.78 2.92 11.28
N GLY A 13 8.28 3.49 12.37
CA GLY A 13 9.65 3.94 12.51
C GLY A 13 9.75 5.08 13.52
N ILE A 14 10.98 5.42 13.90
CA ILE A 14 11.25 6.56 14.79
C ILE A 14 10.81 7.91 14.20
N GLU A 15 10.61 7.98 12.88
CA GLU A 15 10.01 9.12 12.19
C GLU A 15 8.57 9.35 12.62
N ASP A 16 7.80 8.27 12.79
CA ASP A 16 6.39 8.36 13.19
C ASP A 16 6.28 8.55 14.70
N VAL A 17 6.99 7.71 15.47
CA VAL A 17 6.90 7.69 16.95
C VAL A 17 8.23 7.25 17.57
N LEU A 18 8.70 8.00 18.57
CA LEU A 18 9.95 7.71 19.30
C LEU A 18 9.80 6.74 20.47
N TRP A 19 8.58 6.53 20.97
CA TRP A 19 8.29 5.86 22.24
C TRP A 19 7.66 4.48 22.04
N ASN A 20 7.86 3.59 23.01
CA ASN A 20 7.06 2.37 23.11
C ASN A 20 5.59 2.68 23.47
N GLN A 21 4.72 1.68 23.38
CA GLN A 21 3.27 1.82 23.50
C GLN A 21 2.82 2.28 24.90
N THR A 22 3.60 1.98 25.94
CA THR A 22 3.37 2.41 27.32
C THR A 22 4.09 3.72 27.67
N ARG A 23 4.83 4.30 26.73
CA ARG A 23 5.66 5.50 26.90
C ARG A 23 6.66 5.44 28.06
N THR A 24 7.15 4.25 28.38
CA THR A 24 8.14 4.04 29.46
C THR A 24 9.59 4.11 28.94
N GLY A 25 9.78 4.06 27.63
CA GLY A 25 11.10 4.13 27.01
C GLY A 25 11.01 4.39 25.51
N LYS A 26 12.15 4.78 24.92
CA LYS A 26 12.27 4.93 23.47
C LYS A 26 12.29 3.56 22.79
N MET A 27 11.78 3.50 21.56
CA MET A 27 11.74 2.28 20.77
C MET A 27 12.37 2.55 19.41
N SER A 28 13.42 1.81 19.06
CA SER A 28 14.08 1.91 17.77
C SER A 28 13.18 1.42 16.62
N SER A 29 13.46 1.86 15.39
CA SER A 29 12.73 1.40 14.21
C SER A 29 12.77 -0.13 14.08
N VAL A 30 13.90 -0.78 14.42
CA VAL A 30 14.04 -2.24 14.36
C VAL A 30 13.12 -2.94 15.34
N GLU A 31 12.98 -2.40 16.56
CA GLU A 31 12.06 -2.94 17.55
C GLU A 31 10.60 -2.78 17.12
N GLN A 32 10.25 -1.60 16.57
CA GLN A 32 8.91 -1.34 16.04
C GLN A 32 8.57 -2.30 14.89
N ILE A 33 9.50 -2.51 13.95
CA ILE A 33 9.35 -3.49 12.86
C ILE A 33 9.13 -4.89 13.44
N ARG A 34 9.94 -5.33 14.41
CA ARG A 34 9.80 -6.65 15.03
C ARG A 34 8.42 -6.85 15.65
N GLN A 35 7.89 -5.83 16.33
CA GLN A 35 6.54 -5.85 16.89
C GLN A 35 5.49 -6.03 15.79
N LEU A 36 5.57 -5.27 14.70
CA LEU A 36 4.62 -5.39 13.59
C LEU A 36 4.70 -6.74 12.88
N VAL A 37 5.91 -7.28 12.65
CA VAL A 37 6.09 -8.60 12.03
C VAL A 37 5.46 -9.70 12.88
N ARG A 38 5.68 -9.68 14.21
CA ARG A 38 5.04 -10.63 15.12
C ARG A 38 3.51 -10.58 15.01
N ILE A 39 2.96 -9.38 15.10
CA ILE A 39 1.51 -9.16 15.06
C ILE A 39 0.93 -9.58 13.71
N ALA A 40 1.61 -9.27 12.60
CA ALA A 40 1.18 -9.70 11.27
C ALA A 40 1.09 -11.23 11.19
N GLY A 41 2.08 -11.94 11.74
CA GLY A 41 2.06 -13.40 11.86
C GLY A 41 0.90 -13.92 12.70
N GLU A 42 0.63 -13.30 13.85
CA GLU A 42 -0.52 -13.63 14.72
C GLU A 42 -1.87 -13.43 14.01
N LEU A 43 -1.96 -12.46 13.08
CA LEU A 43 -3.13 -12.21 12.24
C LEU A 43 -3.15 -13.03 10.94
N GLY A 44 -2.21 -13.96 10.74
CA GLY A 44 -2.11 -14.76 9.51
C GLY A 44 -1.78 -13.96 8.25
N ARG A 45 -1.18 -12.76 8.41
CA ARG A 45 -0.79 -11.87 7.31
C ARG A 45 0.71 -12.00 7.01
N PRO A 46 1.12 -12.63 5.90
CA PRO A 46 2.53 -12.75 5.55
C PRO A 46 3.15 -11.38 5.23
N ILE A 47 4.45 -11.25 5.50
CA ILE A 47 5.22 -10.05 5.18
C ILE A 47 5.81 -10.18 3.78
N ALA A 48 5.56 -9.17 2.94
CA ALA A 48 6.12 -9.12 1.59
C ALA A 48 7.64 -8.94 1.63
N THR A 49 8.36 -9.66 0.77
CA THR A 49 9.77 -9.37 0.47
C THR A 49 9.89 -8.04 -0.28
N ALA A 50 11.11 -7.52 -0.40
CA ALA A 50 11.36 -6.31 -1.19
C ALA A 50 10.96 -6.49 -2.67
N GLN A 51 11.18 -7.68 -3.24
CA GLN A 51 10.77 -8.00 -4.62
C GLN A 51 9.24 -8.00 -4.75
N GLN A 52 8.55 -8.70 -3.86
CA GLN A 52 7.08 -8.72 -3.84
C GLN A 52 6.50 -7.32 -3.62
N ALA A 53 7.10 -6.49 -2.76
CA ALA A 53 6.67 -5.11 -2.56
C ALA A 53 6.79 -4.28 -3.84
N ARG A 54 7.85 -4.46 -4.63
CA ARG A 54 7.99 -3.78 -5.94
C ARG A 54 6.92 -4.23 -6.92
N GLU A 55 6.63 -5.53 -6.97
CA GLU A 55 5.59 -6.09 -7.83
C GLU A 55 4.19 -5.57 -7.44
N ILE A 56 3.84 -5.65 -6.15
CA ILE A 56 2.56 -5.18 -5.61
C ILE A 56 2.36 -3.69 -5.92
N MET A 57 3.40 -2.88 -5.68
CA MET A 57 3.36 -1.43 -5.88
C MET A 57 3.62 -1.02 -7.33
N LYS A 58 3.82 -1.98 -8.26
CA LYS A 58 4.20 -1.75 -9.65
C LYS A 58 5.42 -0.83 -9.84
N ILE A 59 6.37 -0.88 -8.91
CA ILE A 59 7.60 -0.07 -8.98
C ILE A 59 8.47 -0.58 -10.11
N GLY A 60 8.79 0.30 -11.07
CA GLY A 60 9.59 -0.03 -12.25
C GLY A 60 8.78 -0.57 -13.42
N VAL A 61 7.45 -0.60 -13.32
CA VAL A 61 6.57 -0.86 -14.46
C VAL A 61 6.37 0.43 -15.24
N PHE A 62 6.63 0.38 -16.54
CA PHE A 62 6.40 1.47 -17.48
C PHE A 62 5.41 1.00 -18.55
N TYR A 63 4.56 1.91 -18.99
CA TYR A 63 3.61 1.70 -20.08
C TYR A 63 3.96 2.65 -21.22
N GLU A 64 3.57 2.30 -22.44
CA GLU A 64 3.91 3.09 -23.63
C GLU A 64 3.13 4.40 -23.67
N THR A 65 1.92 4.41 -23.09
CA THR A 65 1.04 5.58 -23.11
C THR A 65 0.46 5.95 -21.74
N ALA A 66 0.05 7.22 -21.63
CA ALA A 66 -0.66 7.71 -20.45
C ALA A 66 -2.01 6.98 -20.26
N ASP A 67 -2.73 6.69 -21.34
CA ASP A 67 -4.01 5.99 -21.29
C ASP A 67 -3.85 4.55 -20.77
N GLU A 68 -2.81 3.82 -21.21
CA GLU A 68 -2.47 2.50 -20.67
C GLU A 68 -2.14 2.57 -19.17
N THR A 69 -1.39 3.58 -18.75
CA THR A 69 -1.04 3.79 -17.33
C THR A 69 -2.29 4.00 -16.47
N LEU A 70 -3.20 4.87 -16.93
CA LEU A 70 -4.45 5.16 -16.23
C LEU A 70 -5.34 3.91 -16.14
N GLN A 71 -5.48 3.19 -17.25
CA GLN A 71 -6.24 1.95 -17.28
C GLN A 71 -5.66 0.90 -16.32
N ALA A 72 -4.33 0.73 -16.31
CA ALA A 72 -3.67 -0.22 -15.43
C ALA A 72 -3.81 0.13 -13.94
N ASN A 73 -3.99 1.41 -13.62
CA ASN A 73 -4.31 1.90 -12.27
C ASN A 73 -5.81 1.86 -11.94
N GLY A 74 -6.65 1.36 -12.85
CA GLY A 74 -8.10 1.21 -12.65
C GLY A 74 -8.88 2.52 -12.85
N PHE A 75 -8.28 3.54 -13.48
CA PHE A 75 -9.01 4.74 -13.86
C PHE A 75 -9.86 4.49 -15.11
N ALA A 76 -10.95 5.25 -15.23
CA ALA A 76 -11.77 5.27 -16.42
C ALA A 76 -10.99 5.88 -17.61
N PRO A 77 -11.28 5.46 -18.86
CA PRO A 77 -10.64 6.03 -20.04
C PRO A 77 -10.96 7.52 -20.20
N ASN A 78 -10.13 8.26 -20.92
CA ASN A 78 -10.41 9.65 -21.24
C ASN A 78 -11.75 9.78 -22.01
N ARG A 79 -12.55 10.77 -21.62
CA ARG A 79 -13.86 11.01 -22.23
C ARG A 79 -13.70 11.64 -23.61
N ASN A 80 -14.35 11.08 -24.62
CA ASN A 80 -14.53 11.77 -25.89
C ASN A 80 -15.47 12.97 -25.68
N GLY A 81 -15.06 14.15 -26.17
CA GLY A 81 -15.82 15.40 -26.05
C GLY A 81 -17.27 15.24 -26.55
N GLY A 82 -18.24 15.84 -25.84
CA GLY A 82 -19.66 15.79 -26.21
C GLY A 82 -20.49 14.65 -25.59
N ASN A 83 -19.89 13.58 -25.07
CA ASN A 83 -20.65 12.42 -24.56
C ASN A 83 -21.14 12.57 -23.12
N GLN A 84 -22.40 12.95 -22.85
CA GLN A 84 -22.92 13.05 -21.47
C GLN A 84 -23.04 11.69 -20.77
N GLY A 85 -22.75 11.62 -19.45
CA GLY A 85 -22.86 10.40 -18.64
C GLY A 85 -21.56 10.01 -17.91
N PHE A 86 -21.59 8.87 -17.21
CA PHE A 86 -20.44 8.32 -16.47
C PHE A 86 -19.60 7.40 -17.37
N LEU A 87 -18.28 7.59 -17.35
CA LEU A 87 -17.36 6.63 -17.96
C LEU A 87 -17.27 5.41 -17.04
N ARG A 88 -17.57 4.23 -17.58
CA ARG A 88 -17.33 2.97 -16.90
C ARG A 88 -15.90 2.52 -17.22
N THR A 89 -15.17 2.06 -16.21
CA THR A 89 -14.01 1.22 -16.46
C THR A 89 -14.46 0.03 -17.31
N GLN A 90 -13.80 -0.19 -18.44
CA GLN A 90 -14.09 -1.37 -19.24
C GLN A 90 -13.79 -2.60 -18.38
N ALA A 91 -14.75 -3.52 -18.30
CA ALA A 91 -14.52 -4.79 -17.61
C ALA A 91 -13.38 -5.52 -18.31
N LYS A 92 -12.46 -6.08 -17.52
CA LYS A 92 -11.40 -6.97 -18.01
C LYS A 92 -12.00 -8.23 -18.59
#